data_AF-A0A0F9ITH0-F1
#
_entry.id   AF-A0A0F9ITH0-F1
#
_cell.length_a   1.000
_cell.length_b   1.000
_cell.length_c   1.000
_cell.angle_alpha   90.00
_cell.angle_beta   90.00
_cell.angle_gamma   90.00
#
_symmetry.space_group_name_H-M   'P 1'
#
loop_
_entity.id
_entity.type
_entity.pdbx_description
1 polymer ?
#
loop_
_entity_poly.entity_id
_entity_poly.type
_entity_poly.pdbx_seq_one_letter_code
_entity_poly.pdbx_strand_id
1 'polypeptide(L)'
;MPQYEYKCECGEQFELLRPMRQAGEDAPCPSCSKSARRIMSLLSKSLVARTFTTYGHDGEILGRKQTTEKTPPPGYRYKNPNIVEV
;
A
#
# COMPACT_ATOMS: atom_id res chain seq x y z
N MET A 1 4.83 7.48 23.51
CA MET A 1 3.50 8.04 23.18
C MET A 1 3.37 8.05 21.67
N PRO A 2 2.20 7.72 21.08
CA PRO A 2 2.05 7.70 19.62
C PRO A 2 2.03 9.13 19.05
N GLN A 3 2.56 9.25 17.84
CA GLN A 3 2.60 10.48 17.06
C GLN A 3 1.55 10.40 15.95
N TYR A 4 0.77 11.46 15.82
CA TYR A 4 -0.28 11.57 14.82
C TYR A 4 -0.02 12.76 13.93
N GLU A 5 -0.27 12.58 12.64
CA GLU A 5 -0.07 13.59 11.62
C GLU A 5 -1.41 14.27 11.31
N TYR A 6 -1.41 15.58 11.18
CA TYR A 6 -2.60 16.40 10.94
C TYR A 6 -2.39 17.30 9.73
N LYS A 7 -3.46 17.52 8.98
CA LYS A 7 -3.47 18.45 7.84
C LYS A 7 -4.59 19.46 8.03
N CYS A 8 -4.23 20.73 8.00
CA CYS A 8 -5.19 21.82 8.01
C CYS A 8 -5.57 22.24 6.59
N GLU A 9 -6.74 22.86 6.44
CA GLU A 9 -7.19 23.44 5.17
C GLU A 9 -6.33 24.61 4.70
N CYS A 10 -5.58 25.26 5.60
CA CYS A 10 -4.61 26.29 5.23
C CYS A 10 -3.37 25.73 4.50
N GLY A 11 -3.23 24.41 4.41
CA GLY A 11 -2.10 23.73 3.78
C GLY A 11 -1.01 23.26 4.74
N GLU A 12 -1.04 23.72 6.00
CA GLU A 12 -0.07 23.34 7.03
C GLU A 12 -0.23 21.86 7.45
N GLN A 13 0.91 21.16 7.53
CA GLN A 13 1.00 19.79 8.04
C GLN A 13 1.86 19.79 9.29
N PHE A 14 1.39 19.13 10.35
CA PHE A 14 2.11 19.08 11.61
C PHE A 14 1.86 17.75 12.31
N GLU A 15 2.76 17.43 13.24
CA GLU A 15 2.73 16.20 14.01
C GLU A 15 2.48 16.52 15.49
N LEU A 16 1.63 15.72 16.12
CA LEU A 16 1.28 15.89 17.53
C LEU A 16 1.41 14.56 18.28
N LEU A 17 2.03 14.60 19.45
CA LEU A 17 2.05 13.49 20.40
C LEU A 17 0.74 13.52 21.19
N ARG A 18 -0.11 12.51 21.04
CA ARG A 18 -1.36 12.38 21.81
C ARG A 18 -1.52 10.97 22.38
N PRO A 19 -2.22 10.82 23.51
CA PRO A 19 -2.66 9.50 23.96
C PRO A 19 -3.65 8.89 22.95
N MET A 20 -3.69 7.55 22.85
CA MET A 20 -4.58 6.84 21.91
C MET A 20 -6.06 7.22 22.06
N ARG A 21 -6.51 7.61 23.27
CA ARG A 21 -7.89 8.04 23.53
C ARG A 21 -8.28 9.28 22.71
N GLN A 22 -7.33 10.16 22.39
CA GLN A 22 -7.54 11.40 21.64
C GLN A 22 -7.20 11.25 20.15
N ALA A 23 -6.95 10.03 19.67
CA ALA A 23 -6.50 9.77 18.31
C ALA A 23 -7.53 10.08 17.22
N GLY A 24 -8.81 10.19 17.59
CA GLY A 24 -9.93 10.56 16.70
C GLY A 24 -10.36 12.03 16.82
N GLU A 25 -9.74 12.80 17.71
CA GLU A 25 -10.09 14.21 17.92
C GLU A 25 -9.32 15.11 16.95
N ASP A 26 -10.00 16.14 16.44
CA ASP A 26 -9.36 17.21 15.68
C ASP A 26 -8.34 17.98 16.55
N ALA A 27 -7.35 18.58 15.90
CA ALA A 27 -6.31 19.37 16.57
C ALA A 27 -6.32 20.82 16.08
N PRO A 28 -6.10 21.82 16.95
CA PRO A 28 -5.94 23.19 16.50
C PRO A 28 -4.66 23.33 15.68
N CYS A 29 -4.76 23.96 14.52
CA CYS A 29 -3.61 24.27 13.68
C CYS A 29 -2.72 25.34 14.34
N PRO A 30 -1.40 25.15 14.44
CA PRO A 30 -0.50 26.14 15.03
C PRO A 30 -0.37 27.44 14.23
N SER A 31 -0.75 27.44 12.95
CA SER A 31 -0.62 28.60 12.05
C SER A 31 -1.89 29.46 11.99
N CYS A 32 -3.09 28.84 11.93
CA CYS A 32 -4.35 29.58 11.74
C CYS A 32 -5.41 29.31 12.80
N SER A 33 -5.11 28.52 13.83
CA SER A 33 -6.01 28.16 14.94
C SER A 33 -7.32 27.47 14.53
N LYS A 34 -7.47 27.07 13.26
CA LYS A 34 -8.61 26.27 12.77
C LYS A 34 -8.44 24.79 13.11
N SER A 35 -9.53 24.04 13.08
CA SER A 35 -9.52 22.59 13.24
C SER A 35 -8.79 21.93 12.07
N ALA A 36 -7.74 21.16 12.38
CA ALA A 36 -7.03 20.31 11.45
C ALA A 36 -7.45 18.85 11.65
N ARG A 37 -7.68 18.14 10.55
CA ARG A 37 -8.07 16.73 10.57
C ARG A 37 -6.84 15.85 10.59
N ARG A 38 -6.93 14.71 11.27
CA ARG A 38 -5.88 13.71 11.27
C ARG A 38 -5.75 13.08 9.89
N ILE A 39 -4.53 12.96 9.40
CA ILE A 39 -4.19 12.17 8.22
C ILE A 39 -3.43 10.92 8.63
N MET A 40 -3.65 9.83 7.90
CA MET A 40 -2.82 8.64 8.02
C MET A 40 -1.70 8.75 6.98
N SER A 41 -0.46 8.79 7.45
CA SER A 41 0.69 8.81 6.56
C SER A 41 0.66 7.61 5.62
N LEU A 42 0.69 7.88 4.31
CA LEU A 42 0.72 6.87 3.25
C LEU A 42 2.07 6.12 3.16
N LEU A 43 3.01 6.34 4.10
CA LEU A 43 4.27 5.60 4.14
C LEU A 43 4.10 4.09 4.35
N SER A 44 2.89 3.62 4.65
CA SER A 44 2.49 2.22 4.56
C SER A 44 2.03 1.86 3.13
N LYS A 45 2.80 2.22 2.11
CA LYS A 45 2.79 1.47 0.83
C LYS A 45 3.42 0.11 1.11
N SER A 46 2.68 -0.78 1.78
CA SER A 46 3.02 -2.19 1.79
C SER A 46 2.99 -2.63 0.33
N LEU A 47 4.16 -2.85 -0.26
CA LEU A 47 4.28 -3.50 -1.55
C LEU A 47 3.77 -4.92 -1.33
N VAL A 48 2.47 -5.13 -1.54
CA VAL A 48 1.88 -6.47 -1.55
C VAL A 48 2.36 -7.13 -2.83
N ALA A 49 3.53 -7.75 -2.75
CA ALA A 49 4.05 -8.60 -3.80
C ALA A 49 3.08 -9.78 -3.96
N ARG A 50 2.29 -9.79 -5.03
CA ARG A 50 1.43 -10.92 -5.35
C ARG A 50 2.32 -12.04 -5.87
N THR A 51 2.29 -13.17 -5.18
CA THR A 51 2.95 -14.39 -5.67
C THR A 51 2.01 -15.02 -6.69
N PHE A 52 2.46 -15.18 -7.92
CA PHE A 52 1.74 -15.99 -8.90
C PHE A 52 2.49 -17.29 -9.14
N THR A 53 1.72 -18.37 -9.24
CA THR A 53 2.22 -19.72 -9.53
C THR A 53 1.78 -20.07 -10.94
N THR A 54 2.72 -20.44 -11.81
CA THR A 54 2.42 -20.93 -13.15
C THR A 54 2.30 -22.43 -13.11
N TYR A 55 1.16 -22.96 -13.56
CA TYR A 55 0.91 -24.40 -13.67
C TYR A 55 1.05 -24.85 -15.11
N GLY A 56 1.66 -26.02 -15.30
CA GLY A 56 1.66 -26.76 -16.56
C GLY A 56 0.29 -27.34 -16.86
N HIS A 57 0.11 -27.83 -18.09
CA HIS A 57 -1.12 -28.50 -18.52
C HIS A 57 -1.44 -29.79 -17.75
N ASP A 58 -0.39 -30.41 -17.20
CA ASP A 58 -0.33 -31.59 -16.33
C ASP A 58 -0.54 -31.26 -14.85
N GLY A 59 -0.66 -29.97 -14.50
CA GLY A 59 -0.79 -29.50 -13.13
C GLY A 59 0.55 -29.32 -12.41
N GLU A 60 1.68 -29.54 -13.07
CA GLU A 60 2.99 -29.33 -12.44
C GLU A 60 3.28 -27.84 -12.21
N ILE A 61 4.00 -27.53 -11.13
CA ILE A 61 4.39 -26.15 -10.82
C ILE A 61 5.63 -25.79 -11.64
N LEU A 62 5.43 -25.05 -12.74
CA LEU A 62 6.53 -24.58 -13.60
C LEU A 62 7.33 -23.43 -12.98
N GLY A 63 6.77 -22.74 -11.99
CA GLY A 63 7.46 -21.65 -11.32
C GLY A 63 6.57 -20.81 -10.41
N ARG A 64 7.22 -20.09 -9.48
CA ARG A 64 6.62 -19.06 -8.65
C ARG A 64 7.38 -17.76 -8.85
N LYS A 65 6.67 -16.68 -9.13
CA LYS A 65 7.27 -15.35 -9.28
C LYS A 65 6.52 -14.36 -8.39
N GLN A 66 7.27 -13.52 -7.69
CA GLN A 66 6.75 -12.34 -7.02
C GLN A 66 6.91 -11.16 -7.97
N THR A 67 5.79 -10.54 -8.36
CA THR A 67 5.82 -9.33 -9.19
C THR A 67 5.01 -8.22 -8.53
N THR A 68 5.45 -6.99 -8.74
CA THR A 68 4.72 -5.76 -8.43
C THR A 68 3.78 -5.36 -9.58
N GLU A 69 3.84 -6.05 -10.72
CA GLU A 69 2.98 -5.80 -11.89
C GLU A 69 1.57 -6.38 -11.73
N LYS A 70 0.62 -5.85 -12.52
CA LYS A 70 -0.79 -6.25 -12.49
C LYS A 70 -0.90 -7.76 -12.75
N THR A 71 -1.62 -8.46 -11.87
CA THR A 71 -1.93 -9.90 -12.04
C THR A 71 -2.61 -10.11 -13.40
N PRO A 72 -2.17 -11.07 -14.22
CA PRO A 72 -2.84 -11.38 -15.48
C PRO A 72 -4.28 -11.83 -15.24
N PRO A 73 -5.19 -11.60 -16.21
CA PRO A 73 -6.52 -12.15 -16.14
C PRO A 73 -6.48 -13.70 -16.13
N PRO A 74 -7.46 -14.38 -15.50
CA PRO A 74 -7.58 -15.83 -15.52
C PRO A 74 -7.54 -16.37 -16.96
N GLY A 75 -6.69 -17.37 -17.22
CA GLY A 75 -6.54 -17.98 -18.55
C GLY A 75 -5.48 -17.36 -19.46
N TYR A 76 -4.69 -16.38 -18.98
CA TYR A 76 -3.59 -15.82 -19.75
C TYR A 76 -2.48 -16.85 -20.00
N ARG A 77 -2.24 -17.20 -21.28
CA ARG A 77 -1.11 -18.04 -21.71
C ARG A 77 0.13 -17.17 -21.89
N TYR A 78 1.08 -17.25 -20.97
CA TYR A 78 2.39 -16.63 -21.14
C TYR A 78 3.14 -17.33 -22.28
N LYS A 79 3.42 -16.60 -23.37
CA LYS A 79 4.43 -17.02 -24.34
C LYS A 79 5.80 -16.90 -23.66
N ASN A 80 6.32 -18.01 -23.14
CA ASN A 80 7.66 -18.03 -22.57
C ASN A 80 8.69 -18.17 -23.70
N PRO A 81 9.52 -17.15 -23.97
CA PRO A 81 10.55 -17.25 -25.01
C PRO A 81 11.69 -18.24 -24.69
N ASN A 82 11.71 -18.81 -23.48
CA ASN A 82 12.71 -19.81 -23.06
C ASN A 82 12.17 -21.26 -23.03
N ILE A 83 10.98 -21.52 -23.57
CA ILE A 83 10.55 -22.90 -23.82
C ILE A 83 11.07 -23.26 -25.22
N VAL A 84 12.15 -24.04 -25.26
CA VAL A 84 12.54 -24.75 -26.48
C VAL A 84 11.51 -25.87 -26.64
N GLU A 85 10.66 -25.78 -27.66
CA GLU A 85 9.76 -26.87 -28.04
C GLU A 85 10.63 -28.07 -28.44
N VAL A 86 10.47 -29.20 -27.73
CA VAL A 86 11.11 -30.49 -28.02
C VAL A 86 10.26 -31.27 -29.01
#